data_AF-A0A178KMK5-F1
#
_entry.id   AF-A0A178KMK5-F1
#
_cell.length_a   1.000
_cell.length_b   1.000
_cell.length_c   1.000
_cell.angle_alpha   90.00
_cell.angle_beta   90.00
_cell.angle_gamma   90.00
#
_symmetry.space_group_name_H-M   'P 1'
#
loop_
_entity.id
_entity.type
_entity.pdbx_description
1 polymer ?
#
loop_
_entity_poly.entity_id
_entity_poly.type
_entity_poly.pdbx_seq_one_letter_code
_entity_poly.pdbx_strand_id
1 'polypeptide(L)'
;MQQLDQLDQQLASLLTSSAEVDAEQLQQLLQQRETLLQTLMAQPEQLDQQQWQAAVERTSLLLEQIRQHRERSASELQRLQHGQRSMQIYNKFR
;
A
#
# COMPACT_ATOMS: atom_id res chain seq x y z
N MET A 1 -19.91 2.84 5.00
CA MET A 1 -19.11 1.66 5.43
C MET A 1 -18.80 0.69 4.31
N GLN A 2 -19.77 0.10 3.60
CA GLN A 2 -19.50 -0.88 2.52
C GLN A 2 -18.46 -0.41 1.47
N GLN A 3 -18.53 0.85 1.05
CA GLN A 3 -17.57 1.41 0.09
C GLN A 3 -16.14 1.49 0.66
N LEU A 4 -16.00 1.75 1.97
CA LEU A 4 -14.70 1.75 2.64
C LEU A 4 -14.13 0.33 2.68
N ASP A 5 -14.99 -0.66 2.94
CA ASP A 5 -14.60 -2.07 2.94
C ASP A 5 -14.12 -2.54 1.56
N GLN A 6 -14.79 -2.09 0.49
CA GLN A 6 -14.37 -2.37 -0.89
C GLN A 6 -13.00 -1.75 -1.21
N LEU A 7 -12.78 -0.48 -0.83
CA LEU A 7 -11.50 0.18 -1.02
C LEU A 7 -10.38 -0.50 -0.23
N ASP A 8 -10.64 -0.90 1.02
CA ASP A 8 -9.68 -1.63 1.84
C ASP A 8 -9.30 -2.98 1.20
N GLN A 9 -10.27 -3.70 0.64
CA GLN A 9 -10.03 -4.98 -0.05
C GLN A 9 -9.22 -4.78 -1.34
N GLN A 10 -9.50 -3.72 -2.10
CA GLN A 10 -8.74 -3.38 -3.32
C GLN A 10 -7.29 -2.99 -3.00
N LEU A 11 -7.08 -2.22 -1.92
CA LEU A 11 -5.74 -1.88 -1.45
C LEU A 11 -4.99 -3.13 -0.99
N ALA A 12 -5.63 -3.99 -0.20
CA ALA A 12 -5.01 -5.22 0.27
C ALA A 12 -4.65 -6.17 -0.88
N SER A 13 -5.51 -6.31 -1.89
CA SER A 13 -5.23 -7.16 -3.06
C SER A 13 -4.11 -6.60 -3.91
N LEU A 14 -4.06 -5.28 -4.12
CA LEU A 14 -2.98 -4.61 -4.83
C LEU A 14 -1.63 -4.83 -4.13
N LEU A 15 -1.58 -4.68 -2.80
CA LEU A 15 -0.36 -4.80 -2.01
C LEU A 15 0.12 -6.24 -1.80
N THR A 16 -0.77 -7.22 -1.91
CA THR A 16 -0.43 -8.66 -1.77
C THR A 16 -0.17 -9.34 -3.10
N SER A 17 -0.40 -8.67 -4.23
CA SER A 17 -0.05 -9.15 -5.56
C SER A 17 1.44 -9.50 -5.64
N SER A 18 1.75 -10.57 -6.38
CA SER A 18 3.14 -10.95 -6.67
C SER A 18 3.79 -10.10 -7.76
N ALA A 19 3.00 -9.29 -8.48
CA ALA A 19 3.49 -8.36 -9.48
C ALA A 19 3.99 -7.06 -8.82
N GLU A 20 4.76 -6.27 -9.58
CA GLU A 20 5.12 -4.91 -9.17
C GLU A 20 3.85 -4.09 -8.94
N VAL A 21 3.81 -3.35 -7.83
CA VAL A 21 2.63 -2.56 -7.46
C VAL A 21 2.55 -1.35 -8.38
N ASP A 22 1.40 -1.19 -9.03
CA ASP A 22 1.08 0.01 -9.78
C ASP A 22 0.94 1.20 -8.81
N ALA A 23 1.94 2.08 -8.83
CA ALA A 23 2.01 3.23 -7.95
C ALA A 23 0.89 4.25 -8.23
N GLU A 24 0.46 4.40 -9.48
CA GLU A 24 -0.63 5.31 -9.84
C GLU A 24 -1.96 4.77 -9.30
N GLN A 25 -2.22 3.48 -9.51
CA GLN A 25 -3.40 2.83 -8.97
C GLN A 25 -3.43 2.89 -7.43
N LEU A 26 -2.30 2.62 -6.78
CA LEU A 26 -2.17 2.72 -5.33
C LEU A 26 -2.50 4.13 -4.84
N GLN A 27 -1.94 5.16 -5.47
CA GLN A 27 -2.20 6.56 -5.11
C GLN A 27 -3.68 6.92 -5.29
N GLN A 28 -4.30 6.50 -6.40
CA GLN A 28 -5.72 6.76 -6.65
C GLN A 28 -6.61 6.12 -5.58
N LEU A 29 -6.36 4.86 -5.21
CA LEU A 29 -7.13 4.16 -4.18
C LEU A 29 -6.96 4.80 -2.80
N LEU A 30 -5.74 5.21 -2.45
CA LEU A 30 -5.47 5.92 -1.19
C LEU A 30 -6.20 7.27 -1.13
N GLN A 31 -6.22 8.02 -2.23
CA GLN A 31 -6.95 9.29 -2.30
C GLN A 31 -8.46 9.10 -2.17
N GLN A 32 -9.02 8.12 -2.86
CA GLN A 32 -10.45 7.79 -2.76
C GLN A 32 -10.82 7.40 -1.31
N ARG A 33 -9.98 6.60 -0.67
CA ARG A 33 -10.14 6.20 0.73
C ARG A 33 -10.11 7.39 1.67
N GLU A 34 -9.16 8.31 1.49
CA GLU A 34 -9.05 9.52 2.31
C GLU A 34 -10.32 10.38 2.19
N THR A 35 -10.78 10.67 0.97
CA THR A 35 -11.99 11.46 0.74
C THR A 35 -13.23 10.80 1.37
N LEU A 36 -13.35 9.48 1.26
CA LEU A 36 -14.44 8.75 1.89
C LEU A 36 -14.38 8.82 3.42
N LEU A 37 -13.20 8.66 4.02
CA LEU A 37 -13.02 8.78 5.47
C LEU A 37 -13.37 10.18 5.97
N GLN A 38 -12.92 11.23 5.27
CA GLN A 38 -13.29 12.61 5.60
C GLN A 38 -14.83 12.80 5.57
N THR A 39 -15.49 12.23 4.57
CA THR A 39 -16.97 12.28 4.45
C THR A 39 -17.65 11.57 5.63
N LEU A 40 -17.16 10.38 5.99
CA LEU A 40 -17.70 9.60 7.11
C LEU A 40 -17.48 10.30 8.45
N MET A 41 -16.29 10.88 8.65
CA MET A 41 -15.94 11.62 9.87
C MET A 41 -16.73 12.93 10.05
N ALA A 42 -17.27 13.48 8.96
CA ALA A 42 -18.13 14.67 9.02
C ALA A 42 -19.55 14.37 9.55
N GLN A 43 -19.97 13.10 9.59
CA GLN A 43 -21.29 12.66 10.05
C GLN A 43 -21.16 11.48 11.03
N PRO A 44 -20.46 11.66 12.17
CA PRO A 44 -20.11 10.57 13.09
C PRO A 44 -21.33 9.89 13.72
N GLU A 45 -22.47 10.58 13.83
CA GLU A 45 -23.73 10.04 14.33
C GLU A 45 -24.32 8.92 13.45
N GLN A 46 -23.89 8.82 12.20
CA GLN A 46 -24.31 7.75 11.28
C GLN A 46 -23.36 6.54 11.32
N LEU A 47 -22.28 6.62 12.09
CA LEU A 47 -21.30 5.55 12.19
C LEU A 47 -21.68 4.59 13.32
N ASP A 48 -21.85 3.33 12.96
CA ASP A 48 -21.87 2.26 13.94
C ASP A 48 -20.47 2.13 14.58
N GLN A 49 -20.41 2.16 15.91
CA GLN A 49 -19.16 2.17 16.66
C GLN A 49 -18.32 0.92 16.40
N GLN A 50 -18.95 -0.25 16.29
CA GLN A 50 -18.27 -1.51 16.06
C GLN A 50 -17.70 -1.57 14.64
N GLN A 51 -18.47 -1.14 13.64
CA GLN A 51 -17.99 -1.07 12.25
C GLN A 51 -16.85 -0.07 12.10
N TRP A 52 -16.93 1.08 12.78
CA TRP A 52 -15.86 2.07 12.78
C TRP A 52 -14.58 1.55 13.42
N GLN A 53 -14.69 0.89 14.57
CA GLN A 53 -13.53 0.26 15.22
C GLN A 53 -12.88 -0.79 14.32
N ALA A 54 -13.68 -1.62 13.64
CA ALA A 54 -13.16 -2.59 12.67
C ALA A 54 -12.46 -1.90 11.47
N ALA A 55 -12.89 -0.71 11.06
CA ALA A 55 -12.20 0.08 10.03
C ALA A 55 -10.85 0.65 10.50
N VAL A 56 -10.75 1.03 11.78
CA VAL A 56 -9.48 1.44 12.39
C VAL A 56 -8.48 0.29 12.42
N GLU A 57 -8.94 -0.92 12.80
CA GLU A 57 -8.10 -2.12 12.80
C GLU A 57 -7.61 -2.47 11.39
N ARG A 58 -8.49 -2.44 10.39
CA ARG A 58 -8.11 -2.64 8.98
C ARG A 58 -7.12 -1.59 8.48
N THR A 59 -7.26 -0.34 8.92
CA THR A 59 -6.30 0.73 8.59
C THR A 59 -4.91 0.39 9.12
N SER A 60 -4.81 -0.12 10.35
CA SER A 60 -3.53 -0.55 10.94
C SER A 60 -2.88 -1.67 10.13
N LEU A 61 -3.69 -2.64 9.67
CA LEU A 61 -3.20 -3.74 8.83
C LEU A 61 -2.71 -3.25 7.45
N LEU A 62 -3.46 -2.35 6.81
CA LEU A 62 -3.05 -1.75 5.52
C LEU A 62 -1.74 -0.98 5.65
N LEU A 63 -1.56 -0.22 6.74
CA LEU A 63 -0.31 0.50 6.97
C LEU A 63 0.89 -0.43 7.11
N GLU A 64 0.70 -1.58 7.77
CA GLU A 64 1.73 -2.60 7.88
C GLU A 64 2.07 -3.22 6.51
N GLN A 65 1.05 -3.54 5.71
CA GLN A 65 1.25 -4.05 4.34
C GLN A 65 2.00 -3.06 3.44
N ILE A 66 1.66 -1.77 3.51
CA ILE A 66 2.37 -0.72 2.76
C ILE A 66 3.84 -0.62 3.20
N ARG A 67 4.12 -0.73 4.50
CA ARG A 67 5.50 -0.71 5.02
C ARG A 67 6.30 -1.91 4.51
N GLN A 68 5.73 -3.11 4.60
CA GLN A 68 6.36 -4.33 4.12
C GLN A 68 6.62 -4.27 2.61
N HIS A 69 5.66 -3.77 1.84
CA HIS A 69 5.84 -3.56 0.41
C HIS A 69 7.02 -2.60 0.12
N ARG A 70 7.06 -1.45 0.81
CA ARG A 70 8.15 -0.48 0.66
C ARG A 70 9.53 -1.09 0.99
N GLU A 71 9.61 -1.86 2.07
CA GLU A 71 10.86 -2.53 2.48
C GLU A 71 11.33 -3.55 1.45
N ARG A 72 10.40 -4.34 0.89
CA ARG A 72 10.68 -5.28 -0.19
C ARG A 72 11.23 -4.56 -1.43
N SER A 73 10.54 -3.51 -1.89
CA SER A 73 10.96 -2.73 -3.05
C SER A 73 12.32 -2.07 -2.84
N ALA A 74 12.62 -1.57 -1.64
CA ALA A 74 13.94 -1.02 -1.32
C ALA A 74 15.04 -2.10 -1.36
N SER A 75 14.77 -3.30 -0.84
CA SER A 75 15.70 -4.42 -0.88
C SER A 75 15.98 -4.88 -2.32
N GLU A 76 14.94 -4.96 -3.15
CA GLU A 76 15.07 -5.32 -4.57
C GLU A 76 15.91 -4.28 -5.34
N LEU A 77 15.67 -2.99 -5.11
CA LEU A 77 16.48 -1.91 -5.69
C LEU A 77 17.97 -2.02 -5.27
N GLN A 78 18.25 -2.28 -4.00
CA GLN A 78 19.62 -2.48 -3.52
C GLN A 78 20.30 -3.66 -4.23
N ARG A 79 19.61 -4.79 -4.39
CA ARG A 79 20.14 -5.97 -5.09
C ARG A 79 20.45 -5.66 -6.55
N LEU A 80 19.58 -4.93 -7.25
CA LEU A 80 19.81 -4.50 -8.63
C LEU A 80 21.04 -3.59 -8.75
N GLN A 81 21.18 -2.59 -7.86
CA GLN A 81 22.35 -1.72 -7.83
C GLN A 81 23.65 -2.49 -7.57
N HIS A 82 23.64 -3.46 -6.66
CA HIS A 82 24.79 -4.34 -6.43
C HIS A 82 25.15 -5.15 -7.68
N GLY A 83 24.16 -5.78 -8.33
CA GLY A 83 24.39 -6.52 -9.57
C GLY A 83 24.97 -5.65 -10.68
N GLN A 84 24.48 -4.42 -10.83
CA GLN A 84 25.01 -3.46 -11.80
C GLN A 84 26.47 -3.10 -11.51
N ARG A 85 26.83 -2.85 -10.24
CA ARG A 85 28.22 -2.58 -9.84
C ARG A 85 29.13 -3.78 -10.11
N SER A 86 28.70 -4.99 -9.79
CA SER A 86 29.45 -6.22 -10.07
C SER A 86 29.71 -6.40 -11.57
N MET A 87 28.70 -6.14 -12.41
CA MET A 87 28.84 -6.16 -13.87
C MET A 87 29.82 -5.08 -14.38
N GLN A 88 29.77 -3.87 -13.82
CA GLN A 88 30.71 -2.80 -14.17
C GLN A 88 32.16 -3.18 -13.83
N ILE A 89 32.39 -3.82 -12.68
CA ILE A 89 33.73 -4.30 -12.30
C ILE A 89 34.20 -5.37 -13.28
N TYR A 90 33.36 -6.37 -13.58
CA TYR A 90 33.71 -7.45 -14.51
C TYR A 90 34.07 -6.90 -15.90
N ASN A 91 33.28 -5.96 -16.42
CA ASN A 91 33.53 -5.33 -17.71
C ASN A 91 34.86 -4.55 -17.79
N LYS A 92 35.47 -4.15 -16.67
CA LYS A 92 36.81 -3.51 -16.69
C LYS A 92 37.95 -4.50 -17.00
N PHE A 93 37.69 -5.80 -16.88
CA PHE A 93 38.66 -6.87 -17.11
C PHE A 93 38.39 -7.65 -18.41
N ARG A 94 37.44 -7.18 -19.22
CA ARG A 94 37.13 -7.69 -20.56
C ARG A 94 37.69 -6.75 -21.61
#